data_AF-A0A6J8AY95-F1
#
_entry.id   AF-A0A6J8AY95-F1
#
_cell.length_a   1.000
_cell.length_b   1.000
_cell.length_c   1.000
_cell.angle_alpha   90.00
_cell.angle_beta   90.00
_cell.angle_gamma   90.00
#
_symmetry.space_group_name_H-M   'P 1'
#
loop_
_entity.id
_entity.type
_entity.pdbx_description
1 polymer ?
#
loop_
_entity_poly.entity_id
_entity_poly.type
_entity_poly.pdbx_seq_one_letter_code
_entity_poly.pdbx_strand_id
1 'polypeptide(L)'
;MLYTYICVVVGQASGNYFHHNGGGVNNLCLPNDPENGEHQPYANSQIFGAEYMIHPSRKQHGMSGNLEFREVPCVVCRRERRSSVIIVPGRKTCYKDWNAEYKGYLMAAHNDHKKTDYACVDVNAEPFDNKSSYQSDGVLFYPIRTSCGSLRCPPYNSEADVYCVVCSK
;
A
#
# COMPACT_ATOMS: atom_id res chain seq x y z
N MET A 1 -5.74 9.28 27.58
CA MET A 1 -6.85 9.24 26.61
C MET A 1 -6.58 8.10 25.66
N LEU A 2 -7.38 7.04 25.72
CA LEU A 2 -7.34 5.96 24.74
C LEU A 2 -7.90 6.54 23.43
N TYR A 3 -7.08 6.61 22.39
CA TYR A 3 -7.54 7.04 21.08
C TYR A 3 -8.27 5.86 20.44
N THR A 4 -9.60 5.93 20.38
CA THR A 4 -10.41 4.88 19.75
C THR A 4 -10.39 5.06 18.23
N TYR A 5 -9.95 4.02 17.52
CA TYR A 5 -10.18 3.89 16.08
C TYR A 5 -11.50 3.17 15.90
N ILE A 6 -12.35 3.70 15.02
CA ILE A 6 -13.58 3.02 14.61
C ILE A 6 -13.33 2.54 13.19
N CYS A 7 -13.04 1.27 13.02
CA CYS A 7 -12.83 0.66 11.72
C CYS A 7 -14.17 0.20 11.15
N VAL A 8 -14.44 0.62 9.91
CA VAL A 8 -15.73 0.44 9.23
C VAL A 8 -15.64 -0.54 8.07
N VAL A 9 -14.47 -0.70 7.47
CA VAL A 9 -14.21 -1.70 6.42
C VAL A 9 -13.00 -2.51 6.85
N VAL A 10 -13.13 -3.84 6.84
CA VAL A 10 -12.03 -4.79 6.92
C VAL A 10 -12.08 -5.61 5.64
N GLY A 11 -10.93 -5.74 4.98
CA GLY A 11 -10.96 -6.07 3.57
C GLY A 11 -9.64 -6.48 2.96
N GLN A 12 -9.68 -6.62 1.65
CA GLN A 12 -8.54 -6.86 0.80
C GLN A 12 -8.26 -5.64 -0.06
N ALA A 13 -6.99 -5.24 -0.14
CA ALA A 13 -6.59 -4.18 -1.06
C ALA A 13 -6.75 -4.67 -2.51
N SER A 14 -7.11 -3.75 -3.39
CA SER A 14 -7.40 -4.06 -4.79
C SER A 14 -7.12 -2.87 -5.71
N GLY A 15 -7.14 -3.11 -7.01
CA GLY A 15 -6.92 -2.10 -8.02
C GLY A 15 -6.97 -2.68 -9.43
N ASN A 16 -6.30 -2.00 -10.35
CA ASN A 16 -6.17 -2.45 -11.73
C ASN A 16 -5.16 -3.58 -11.88
N TYR A 17 -5.37 -4.43 -12.89
CA TYR A 17 -4.34 -5.33 -13.40
C TYR A 17 -3.12 -4.53 -13.86
N PHE A 18 -1.92 -4.99 -13.50
CA PHE A 18 -0.67 -4.24 -13.69
C PHE A 18 -0.36 -3.80 -15.13
N HIS A 19 -0.93 -4.45 -16.14
CA HIS A 19 -0.77 -4.09 -17.55
C HIS A 19 -2.00 -3.44 -18.21
N HIS A 20 -3.11 -3.27 -17.51
CA HIS A 20 -4.30 -2.61 -18.07
C HIS A 20 -4.11 -1.10 -18.22
N ASN A 21 -4.36 -0.58 -19.42
CA ASN A 21 -4.21 0.84 -19.74
C ASN A 21 -5.32 1.74 -19.17
N GLY A 22 -6.51 1.17 -18.93
CA GLY A 22 -7.69 1.89 -18.43
C GLY A 22 -8.08 1.47 -17.02
N GLY A 23 -9.18 2.02 -16.49
CA GLY A 23 -9.63 1.80 -15.11
C GLY A 23 -9.18 2.89 -14.14
N GLY A 24 -9.07 2.55 -12.86
CA GLY A 24 -8.70 3.48 -11.78
C GLY A 24 -7.20 3.41 -11.42
N VAL A 25 -6.59 4.53 -11.06
CA VAL A 25 -5.18 4.57 -10.63
C VAL A 25 -5.00 4.31 -9.13
N ASN A 26 -6.05 4.55 -8.34
CA ASN A 26 -6.02 4.46 -6.90
C ASN A 26 -6.17 3.01 -6.42
N ASN A 27 -5.52 2.70 -5.31
CA ASN A 27 -5.75 1.46 -4.59
C ASN A 27 -7.07 1.57 -3.83
N LEU A 28 -7.86 0.50 -3.82
CA LEU A 28 -9.15 0.40 -3.14
C LEU A 28 -9.05 -0.60 -1.98
N CYS A 29 -9.93 -0.45 -1.01
CA CYS A 29 -10.11 -1.42 0.07
C CYS A 29 -11.49 -2.05 -0.07
N LEU A 30 -11.55 -3.29 -0.58
CA LEU A 30 -12.81 -3.99 -0.78
C LEU A 30 -13.21 -4.73 0.50
N PRO A 31 -14.46 -4.61 0.96
CA PRO A 31 -14.92 -5.30 2.16
C PRO A 31 -14.89 -6.82 1.97
N ASN A 32 -14.68 -7.54 3.06
CA ASN A 32 -14.77 -9.01 3.09
C ASN A 32 -16.20 -9.54 2.94
N ASP A 33 -17.20 -8.67 3.12
CA ASP A 33 -18.64 -8.93 3.01
C ASP A 33 -19.29 -8.10 1.89
N PRO A 34 -18.91 -8.29 0.61
CA PRO A 34 -19.44 -7.48 -0.47
C PRO A 34 -20.90 -7.81 -0.79
N GLU A 35 -21.67 -6.78 -1.15
CA GLU A 35 -22.92 -6.94 -1.88
C GLU A 35 -22.63 -7.04 -3.39
N ASN A 36 -22.99 -8.18 -4.00
CA ASN A 36 -22.69 -8.43 -5.41
C ASN A 36 -23.81 -7.92 -6.32
N GLY A 37 -23.42 -7.25 -7.41
CA GLY A 37 -24.31 -6.95 -8.53
C GLY A 37 -24.54 -8.16 -9.44
N GLU A 38 -25.42 -8.01 -10.42
CA GLU A 38 -25.68 -9.04 -11.43
C GLU A 38 -24.54 -9.14 -12.46
N HIS A 39 -24.25 -10.36 -12.90
CA HIS A 39 -23.31 -10.58 -13.99
C HIS A 39 -23.89 -10.08 -15.33
N GLN A 40 -23.10 -9.28 -16.06
CA GLN A 40 -23.46 -8.77 -17.38
C GLN A 40 -22.36 -9.14 -18.40
N PRO A 41 -22.72 -9.57 -19.63
CA PRO A 41 -21.77 -10.17 -20.58
C PRO A 41 -20.93 -9.14 -21.38
N TYR A 42 -20.62 -7.96 -20.82
CA TYR A 42 -19.85 -6.91 -21.51
C TYR A 42 -18.43 -6.79 -20.98
N ALA A 43 -17.48 -6.45 -21.85
CA ALA A 43 -16.07 -6.26 -21.50
C ALA A 43 -15.82 -4.85 -20.94
N ASN A 44 -16.01 -4.70 -19.63
CA ASN A 44 -15.71 -3.47 -18.89
C ASN A 44 -14.40 -3.58 -18.10
N SER A 45 -14.01 -2.49 -17.44
CA SER A 45 -12.91 -2.49 -16.46
C SER A 45 -13.15 -3.54 -15.36
N GLN A 46 -12.08 -4.22 -14.97
CA GLN A 46 -12.10 -5.23 -13.91
C GLN A 46 -11.25 -4.76 -12.73
N ILE A 47 -11.62 -5.18 -11.53
CA ILE A 47 -10.87 -4.95 -10.31
C ILE A 47 -10.20 -6.26 -9.88
N PHE A 48 -8.94 -6.17 -9.47
CA PHE A 48 -8.08 -7.29 -9.11
C PHE A 48 -7.54 -7.11 -7.70
N GLY A 49 -7.26 -8.21 -7.01
CA GLY A 49 -6.61 -8.18 -5.70
C GLY A 49 -5.21 -7.57 -5.76
N ALA A 50 -4.73 -7.11 -4.62
CA ALA A 50 -3.39 -6.57 -4.46
C ALA A 50 -2.40 -7.62 -3.97
N GLU A 51 -1.16 -7.57 -4.46
CA GLU A 51 -0.08 -8.47 -4.04
C GLU A 51 1.19 -7.69 -3.66
N TYR A 52 1.86 -8.14 -2.61
CA TYR A 52 3.20 -7.67 -2.28
C TYR A 52 4.25 -8.30 -3.19
N MET A 53 5.11 -7.46 -3.77
CA MET A 53 6.25 -7.88 -4.58
C MET A 53 7.55 -7.65 -3.82
N ILE A 54 7.66 -8.37 -2.69
CA ILE A 54 8.79 -8.26 -1.75
C ILE A 54 9.50 -9.60 -1.64
N HIS A 55 10.55 -9.79 -2.44
CA HIS A 55 11.36 -11.01 -2.40
C HIS A 55 11.99 -11.21 -1.01
N PRO A 56 12.00 -12.45 -0.47
CA PRO A 56 12.56 -12.74 0.86
C PRO A 56 14.02 -12.31 1.02
N SER A 57 14.81 -12.39 -0.06
CA SER A 57 16.24 -12.02 -0.10
C SER A 57 16.50 -10.52 -0.20
N ARG A 58 15.50 -9.71 -0.54
CA ARG A 58 15.60 -8.25 -0.75
C ARG A 58 14.60 -7.48 0.11
N LYS A 59 14.13 -8.11 1.17
CA LYS A 59 13.14 -7.53 2.07
C LYS A 59 13.71 -6.32 2.80
N GLN A 60 12.89 -5.29 2.92
CA GLN A 60 13.24 -4.07 3.63
C GLN A 60 13.52 -4.36 5.11
N HIS A 61 14.45 -3.59 5.68
CA HIS A 61 14.84 -3.76 7.08
C HIS A 61 13.64 -3.59 8.03
N GLY A 62 13.45 -4.55 8.93
CA GLY A 62 12.39 -4.56 9.94
C GLY A 62 11.09 -5.25 9.51
N MET A 63 10.89 -5.51 8.22
CA MET A 63 9.74 -6.31 7.77
C MET A 63 9.97 -7.79 8.07
N SER A 64 8.91 -8.49 8.49
CA SER A 64 8.93 -9.92 8.83
C SER A 64 7.97 -10.72 7.94
N GLY A 65 7.97 -12.04 8.04
CA GLY A 65 7.08 -12.94 7.28
C GLY A 65 7.43 -13.06 5.80
N ASN A 66 6.94 -14.11 5.13
CA ASN A 66 7.05 -14.19 3.67
C ASN A 66 5.90 -13.39 3.06
N LEU A 67 6.21 -12.29 2.37
CA LEU A 67 5.23 -11.43 1.72
C LEU A 67 5.22 -11.61 0.20
N GLU A 68 6.17 -12.34 -0.38
CA GLU A 68 6.22 -12.51 -1.84
C GLU A 68 4.94 -13.17 -2.38
N PHE A 69 4.29 -12.51 -3.35
CA PHE A 69 3.03 -12.93 -3.96
C PHE A 69 1.87 -13.10 -2.98
N ARG A 70 1.96 -12.48 -1.80
CA ARG A 70 0.89 -12.52 -0.79
C ARG A 70 -0.10 -11.40 -1.03
N GLU A 71 -1.37 -11.73 -0.84
CA GLU A 71 -2.43 -10.73 -0.93
C GLU A 71 -2.30 -9.69 0.19
N VAL A 72 -2.64 -8.45 -0.13
CA VAL A 72 -2.50 -7.30 0.76
C VAL A 72 -3.81 -7.06 1.52
N PRO A 73 -3.85 -7.15 2.87
CA PRO A 73 -5.02 -6.75 3.64
C PRO A 73 -5.18 -5.23 3.68
N CYS A 74 -6.40 -4.78 3.93
CA CYS A 74 -6.69 -3.38 4.13
C CYS A 74 -7.76 -3.16 5.18
N VAL A 75 -7.75 -1.96 5.76
CA VAL A 75 -8.79 -1.51 6.67
C VAL A 75 -9.06 -0.02 6.42
N VAL A 76 -10.33 0.37 6.49
CA VAL A 76 -10.74 1.78 6.50
C VAL A 76 -11.23 2.12 7.89
N CYS A 77 -10.57 3.06 8.55
CA CYS A 77 -10.92 3.49 9.89
C CYS A 77 -11.14 5.01 9.96
N ARG A 78 -12.08 5.40 10.82
CA ARG A 78 -12.26 6.77 11.27
C ARG A 78 -11.59 6.94 12.62
N ARG A 79 -10.71 7.94 12.73
CA ARG A 79 -10.10 8.32 14.01
C ARG A 79 -10.87 9.49 14.62
N GLU A 80 -11.33 9.33 15.85
CA GLU A 80 -12.07 10.40 16.53
C GLU A 80 -11.17 11.60 16.80
N ARG A 81 -11.74 12.82 16.66
CA ARG A 81 -11.07 14.11 16.92
C ARG A 81 -9.83 14.38 16.06
N ARG A 82 -9.65 13.64 14.96
CA ARG A 82 -8.66 13.92 13.93
C ARG A 82 -9.38 14.34 12.65
N SER A 83 -8.94 15.42 12.03
CA SER A 83 -9.57 15.98 10.83
C SER A 83 -8.71 15.82 9.58
N SER A 84 -7.45 15.37 9.70
CA SER A 84 -6.55 15.24 8.56
C SER A 84 -5.60 14.07 8.71
N VAL A 85 -5.34 13.37 7.61
CA VAL A 85 -4.34 12.30 7.49
C VAL A 85 -3.43 12.61 6.31
N ILE A 86 -2.12 12.48 6.50
CA ILE A 86 -1.11 12.67 5.46
C ILE A 86 -0.11 11.53 5.46
N ILE A 87 0.42 11.22 4.28
CA ILE A 87 1.61 10.40 4.12
C ILE A 87 2.80 11.35 3.99
N VAL A 88 3.87 11.11 4.74
CA VAL A 88 5.14 11.85 4.61
C VAL A 88 6.21 10.90 4.07
N PRO A 89 6.47 10.92 2.75
CA PRO A 89 7.55 10.13 2.13
C PRO A 89 8.93 10.59 2.62
N GLY A 90 9.87 9.64 2.69
CA GLY A 90 11.25 9.85 3.14
C GLY A 90 11.43 10.00 4.65
N ARG A 91 10.39 9.82 5.46
CA ARG A 91 10.48 9.96 6.93
C ARG A 91 9.90 8.76 7.67
N LYS A 92 10.45 8.49 8.85
CA LYS A 92 9.92 7.54 9.84
C LYS A 92 9.16 8.20 10.99
N THR A 93 9.14 9.54 11.02
CA THR A 93 8.58 10.35 12.10
C THR A 93 7.81 11.53 11.53
N CYS A 94 6.67 11.83 12.14
CA CYS A 94 5.84 12.96 11.76
C CYS A 94 6.52 14.31 12.09
N TYR A 95 6.09 15.38 11.41
CA TYR A 95 6.46 16.74 11.80
C TYR A 95 5.87 17.10 13.17
N LYS A 96 6.36 18.19 13.75
CA LYS A 96 5.84 18.73 15.01
C LYS A 96 4.31 18.89 14.93
N ASP A 97 3.63 18.59 16.03
CA ASP A 97 2.16 18.68 16.20
C ASP A 97 1.33 17.68 15.37
N TRP A 98 1.98 16.75 14.68
CA TRP A 98 1.34 15.59 14.04
C TRP A 98 1.56 14.34 14.86
N ASN A 99 0.60 13.42 14.81
CA ASN A 99 0.64 12.17 15.56
C ASN A 99 0.88 11.03 14.58
N ALA A 100 1.88 10.19 14.86
CA ALA A 100 2.16 9.02 14.06
C ALA A 100 1.03 8.00 14.21
N GLU A 101 0.54 7.51 13.08
CA GLU A 101 -0.35 6.35 13.00
C GLU A 101 0.48 5.09 12.86
N TYR A 102 1.28 5.04 11.79
CA TYR A 102 2.24 3.99 11.55
C TYR A 102 3.35 4.48 10.62
N LYS A 103 4.39 3.67 10.45
CA LYS A 103 5.51 3.93 9.57
C LYS A 103 5.89 2.67 8.82
N GLY A 104 6.54 2.82 7.69
CA GLY A 104 7.07 1.71 6.92
C GLY A 104 7.73 2.20 5.65
N TYR A 105 7.41 1.58 4.52
CA TYR A 105 8.05 1.85 3.24
C TYR A 105 7.05 2.30 2.18
N LEU A 106 7.46 3.27 1.38
CA LEU A 106 6.68 3.75 0.26
C LEU A 106 6.73 2.71 -0.85
N MET A 107 5.56 2.33 -1.35
CA MET A 107 5.40 1.33 -2.40
C MET A 107 4.47 1.84 -3.49
N ALA A 108 4.69 1.35 -4.71
CA ALA A 108 3.84 1.58 -5.87
C ALA A 108 4.09 0.46 -6.90
N ALA A 109 3.47 0.55 -8.08
CA ALA A 109 3.77 -0.33 -9.20
C ALA A 109 5.25 -0.25 -9.63
N HIS A 110 5.76 -1.34 -10.22
CA HIS A 110 7.09 -1.38 -10.83
C HIS A 110 7.19 -0.40 -12.01
N ASN A 111 8.40 0.03 -12.35
CA ASN A 111 8.64 1.12 -13.31
C ASN A 111 8.30 0.77 -14.78
N ASP A 112 8.16 -0.50 -15.12
CA ASP A 112 7.68 -0.98 -16.43
C ASP A 112 6.19 -1.39 -16.43
N HIS A 113 5.50 -1.24 -15.30
CA HIS A 113 4.07 -1.51 -15.14
C HIS A 113 3.23 -0.24 -15.31
N LYS A 114 1.91 -0.39 -15.33
CA LYS A 114 0.99 0.75 -15.30
C LYS A 114 1.00 1.37 -13.92
N LYS A 115 1.06 2.70 -13.88
CA LYS A 115 1.17 3.46 -12.64
C LYS A 115 -0.01 3.18 -11.70
N THR A 116 0.31 3.11 -10.41
CA THR A 116 -0.65 3.10 -9.30
C THR A 116 -0.37 4.28 -8.38
N ASP A 117 -1.27 4.55 -7.46
CA ASP A 117 -1.02 5.53 -6.41
C ASP A 117 0.06 5.04 -5.42
N TYR A 118 0.74 5.99 -4.78
CA TYR A 118 1.74 5.70 -3.76
C TYR A 118 1.07 5.27 -2.46
N ALA A 119 1.47 4.12 -1.92
CA ALA A 119 1.01 3.64 -0.63
C ALA A 119 2.16 3.63 0.38
N CYS A 120 1.85 3.99 1.62
CA CYS A 120 2.75 3.70 2.74
C CYS A 120 2.37 2.32 3.31
N VAL A 121 3.23 1.32 3.13
CA VAL A 121 3.00 -0.01 3.65
C VAL A 121 3.68 -0.13 5.02
N ASP A 122 2.93 -0.56 6.04
CA ASP A 122 3.43 -0.71 7.42
C ASP A 122 4.68 -1.61 7.48
N VAL A 123 5.63 -1.26 8.34
CA VAL A 123 6.81 -2.10 8.60
C VAL A 123 6.42 -3.49 9.13
N ASN A 124 5.28 -3.61 9.80
CA ASN A 124 4.71 -4.87 10.28
C ASN A 124 3.68 -5.47 9.31
N ALA A 125 3.79 -5.18 8.00
CA ALA A 125 2.90 -5.74 6.99
C ALA A 125 2.74 -7.26 7.15
N GLU A 126 1.50 -7.70 7.02
CA GLU A 126 1.08 -9.09 7.09
C GLU A 126 0.36 -9.49 5.80
N PRO A 127 0.37 -10.78 5.43
CA PRO A 127 -0.46 -11.27 4.34
C PRO A 127 -1.95 -11.23 4.74
N PHE A 128 -2.84 -11.15 3.76
CA PHE A 128 -4.29 -11.15 3.99
C PHE A 128 -4.76 -12.42 4.71
N ASP A 129 -4.24 -13.58 4.32
CA ASP A 129 -4.44 -14.82 5.03
C ASP A 129 -3.21 -15.76 4.94
N ASN A 130 -3.32 -16.94 5.57
CA ASN A 130 -2.25 -17.93 5.61
C ASN A 130 -2.28 -18.93 4.43
N LYS A 131 -3.13 -18.74 3.41
CA LYS A 131 -3.25 -19.69 2.29
C LYS A 131 -2.03 -19.62 1.37
N SER A 132 -1.92 -20.55 0.44
CA SER A 132 -0.86 -20.55 -0.57
C SER A 132 -0.97 -19.31 -1.45
N SER A 133 0.15 -18.61 -1.67
CA SER A 133 0.25 -17.52 -2.63
C SER A 133 0.15 -18.03 -4.06
N TYR A 134 -0.63 -17.36 -4.90
CA TYR A 134 -0.61 -17.54 -6.35
C TYR A 134 -0.29 -16.20 -6.97
N GLN A 135 0.75 -16.15 -7.81
CA GLN A 135 1.02 -14.98 -8.62
C GLN A 135 -0.16 -14.76 -9.56
N SER A 136 -1.01 -13.80 -9.19
CA SER A 136 -2.26 -13.47 -9.89
C SER A 136 -2.12 -12.18 -10.69
N ASP A 137 -1.01 -11.48 -10.49
CA ASP A 137 -0.58 -10.25 -11.14
C ASP A 137 -1.67 -9.17 -11.14
N GLY A 138 -2.33 -8.97 -10.00
CA GLY A 138 -3.36 -7.94 -9.87
C GLY A 138 -2.75 -6.54 -9.79
N VAL A 139 -3.04 -5.82 -8.71
CA VAL A 139 -2.30 -4.59 -8.39
C VAL A 139 -1.06 -4.94 -7.57
N LEU A 140 0.12 -4.49 -8.00
CA LEU A 140 1.39 -4.96 -7.45
C LEU A 140 2.10 -3.87 -6.63
N PHE A 141 2.51 -4.22 -5.42
CA PHE A 141 3.19 -3.33 -4.47
C PHE A 141 4.69 -3.61 -4.45
N TYR A 142 5.46 -2.76 -5.13
CA TYR A 142 6.92 -2.80 -5.13
C TYR A 142 7.50 -1.72 -4.22
N PRO A 143 8.54 -2.04 -3.42
CA PRO A 143 9.31 -1.05 -2.69
C PRO A 143 9.94 -0.02 -3.61
N ILE A 144 9.78 1.26 -3.28
CA ILE A 144 10.37 2.36 -4.06
C ILE A 144 11.78 2.65 -3.56
N ARG A 145 12.68 2.89 -4.52
CA ARG A 145 14.03 3.37 -4.27
C ARG A 145 14.23 4.76 -4.83
N THR A 146 15.07 5.54 -4.16
CA THR A 146 15.53 6.83 -4.64
C THR A 146 16.45 6.68 -5.86
N SER A 147 16.33 7.61 -6.81
CA SER A 147 17.29 7.78 -7.90
C SER A 147 17.81 9.21 -7.87
N CYS A 148 19.13 9.36 -7.73
CA CYS A 148 19.77 10.67 -7.68
C CYS A 148 19.81 11.34 -9.06
N GLY A 149 19.87 12.68 -9.07
CA GLY A 149 19.86 13.50 -10.29
C GLY A 149 19.18 14.82 -9.97
N SER A 150 17.95 15.01 -10.46
CA SER A 150 17.08 16.09 -10.00
C SER A 150 16.71 15.95 -8.51
N LEU A 151 16.69 14.71 -8.00
CA LEU A 151 16.68 14.45 -6.56
C LEU A 151 18.08 14.70 -6.00
N ARG A 152 18.19 15.68 -5.09
CA ARG A 152 19.47 16.06 -4.46
C ARG A 152 19.96 14.96 -3.53
N CYS A 153 21.20 14.54 -3.76
CA CYS A 153 21.92 13.59 -2.93
C CYS A 153 23.28 14.20 -2.56
N PRO A 154 23.53 14.58 -1.29
CA PRO A 154 22.67 14.51 -0.10
C PRO A 154 21.47 15.49 -0.10
N PRO A 155 20.44 15.32 0.76
CA PRO A 155 20.38 14.42 1.92
C PRO A 155 19.87 13.00 1.63
N TYR A 156 19.36 12.73 0.42
CA TYR A 156 19.01 11.38 0.02
C TYR A 156 20.26 10.60 -0.38
N ASN A 157 20.19 9.28 -0.22
CA ASN A 157 21.18 8.35 -0.77
C ASN A 157 20.62 7.77 -2.06
N SER A 158 21.46 7.47 -3.06
CA SER A 158 21.00 6.75 -4.25
C SER A 158 20.60 5.33 -3.89
N GLU A 159 19.61 4.79 -4.61
CA GLU A 159 19.15 3.39 -4.51
C GLU A 159 18.67 2.96 -3.12
N ALA A 160 18.36 3.90 -2.24
CA ALA A 160 17.87 3.63 -0.90
C ALA A 160 16.35 3.45 -0.91
N ASP A 161 15.85 2.45 -0.18
CA ASP A 161 14.42 2.26 0.02
C ASP A 161 13.80 3.50 0.69
N VAL A 162 12.66 3.96 0.18
CA VAL A 162 12.01 5.18 0.65
C VAL A 162 11.12 4.84 1.85
N TYR A 163 11.49 5.33 3.03
CA TYR A 163 10.61 5.28 4.20
C TYR A 163 9.34 6.11 4.00
N CYS A 164 8.31 5.82 4.78
CA CYS A 164 7.14 6.67 4.91
C CYS A 164 6.58 6.60 6.33
N VAL A 165 5.82 7.63 6.70
CA VAL A 165 5.04 7.66 7.93
C VAL A 165 3.66 8.24 7.62
N VAL A 166 2.62 7.60 8.14
CA VAL A 166 1.26 8.12 8.10
C VAL A 166 1.01 8.88 9.39
N CYS A 167 0.54 10.11 9.24
CA CYS A 167 0.37 11.06 10.31
C CYS A 167 -1.05 11.60 10.33
N SER A 168 -1.64 11.76 11.51
CA SER A 168 -2.93 12.43 11.68
C SER A 168 -2.84 13.69 12.53
N LYS A 169 -3.78 14.62 12.31
CA LYS A 169 -3.97 15.80 13.14
C LYS A 169 -5.39 15.88 13.69
#